data_AF-A0A947KLS7-F1
#
_entry.id   AF-A0A947KLS7-F1
#
_cell.length_a   1.000
_cell.length_b   1.000
_cell.length_c   1.000
_cell.angle_alpha   90.00
_cell.angle_beta   90.00
_cell.angle_gamma   90.00
#
_symmetry.space_group_name_H-M   'P 1'
#
loop_
_entity.id
_entity.type
_entity.pdbx_description
1 polymer ?
#
loop_
_entity_poly.entity_id
_entity_poly.type
_entity_poly.pdbx_seq_one_letter_code
_entity_poly.pdbx_strand_id
1 'polypeptide(L)'
;MEIQYASLFSFKVIIWQVLLGFIQYVGLKIGNRIGLLIAYLIVIIWTISKTYDGLLILQLIIQSTIAYFFYKSLYDKSNTDDKNI
;
A
#
# COMPACT_ATOMS: atom_id res chain seq x y z
N MET A 1 19.76 0.19 -20.15
CA MET A 1 19.34 -0.21 -18.78
C MET A 1 19.12 1.00 -17.85
N GLU A 2 19.34 2.25 -18.31
CA GLU A 2 19.08 3.47 -17.50
C GLU A 2 17.64 3.99 -17.63
N ILE A 3 16.98 3.74 -18.77
CA ILE A 3 15.61 4.22 -19.06
C ILE A 3 14.56 3.54 -18.18
N GLN A 4 14.78 2.29 -17.74
CA GLN A 4 13.83 1.58 -16.88
C GLN A 4 13.74 2.21 -15.48
N TYR A 5 14.86 2.68 -14.91
CA TYR A 5 14.87 3.39 -13.62
C TYR A 5 14.25 4.79 -13.70
N ALA A 6 14.44 5.51 -14.81
CA ALA A 6 13.76 6.79 -15.04
C ALA A 6 12.23 6.63 -15.17
N SER A 7 11.77 5.53 -15.77
CA SER A 7 10.35 5.15 -15.79
C SER A 7 9.81 4.81 -14.39
N LEU A 8 10.63 4.19 -13.53
CA LEU A 8 10.25 3.79 -12.16
C LEU A 8 9.97 5.02 -11.26
N PHE A 9 10.69 6.12 -11.46
CA PHE A 9 10.44 7.42 -10.80
C PHE A 9 9.57 8.37 -11.62
N SER A 10 8.90 7.86 -12.67
CA SER A 10 7.97 8.69 -13.43
C SER A 10 6.88 9.20 -12.49
N PHE A 11 6.63 10.50 -12.54
CA PHE A 11 5.60 11.19 -11.74
C PHE A 11 4.25 10.48 -11.79
N LYS A 12 3.94 9.85 -12.92
CA LYS A 12 2.74 9.01 -13.12
C LYS A 12 2.70 7.80 -12.18
N VAL A 13 3.80 7.07 -12.00
CA VAL A 13 3.87 5.91 -11.11
C VAL A 13 3.69 6.33 -9.67
N ILE A 14 4.33 7.44 -9.26
CA ILE A 14 4.21 7.98 -7.90
C ILE A 14 2.75 8.32 -7.57
N ILE A 15 2.06 9.03 -8.47
CA ILE A 15 0.63 9.35 -8.29
C ILE A 15 -0.21 8.08 -8.11
N TRP A 16 0.04 7.06 -8.94
CA TRP A 16 -0.67 5.78 -8.82
C TRP A 16 -0.40 5.09 -7.48
N GLN A 17 0.84 5.08 -6.99
CA GLN A 17 1.17 4.49 -5.70
C GLN A 17 0.47 5.21 -4.54
N VAL A 18 0.35 6.54 -4.60
CA VAL A 18 -0.38 7.35 -3.60
C VAL A 18 -1.87 7.05 -3.64
N LEU A 19 -2.48 6.93 -4.83
CA LEU A 19 -3.90 6.56 -4.96
C LEU A 19 -4.19 5.16 -4.40
N LEU A 20 -3.34 4.17 -4.72
CA LEU A 20 -3.47 2.82 -4.17
C LEU A 20 -3.28 2.80 -2.64
N GLY A 21 -2.32 3.58 -2.13
CA GLY A 21 -2.13 3.77 -0.69
C GLY A 21 -3.36 4.40 -0.02
N PHE A 22 -4.03 5.34 -0.69
CA PHE A 22 -5.28 5.93 -0.20
C PHE A 22 -6.41 4.90 -0.09
N ILE A 23 -6.52 3.97 -1.04
CA ILE A 23 -7.50 2.86 -0.96
C ILE A 23 -7.23 1.99 0.27
N GLN A 24 -5.96 1.66 0.53
CA GLN A 24 -5.59 0.91 1.74
C GLN A 24 -5.92 1.68 3.02
N TYR A 25 -5.69 3.00 3.04
CA TYR A 25 -6.06 3.88 4.15
C TYR A 25 -7.58 3.94 4.40
N VAL A 26 -8.38 3.99 3.33
CA VAL A 26 -9.85 3.94 3.45
C VAL A 26 -10.31 2.58 3.97
N GLY A 27 -9.75 1.48 3.45
CA GLY A 27 -10.03 0.13 3.96
C GLY A 27 -9.69 -0.01 5.44
N LEU A 28 -8.55 0.55 5.84
CA LEU A 28 -8.12 0.66 7.22
C LEU A 28 -9.13 1.43 8.10
N LYS A 29 -9.61 2.59 7.63
CA LYS A 29 -10.59 3.41 8.36
C LYS A 29 -11.93 2.70 8.57
N ILE A 30 -12.37 1.90 7.60
CA ILE A 30 -13.68 1.23 7.63
C ILE A 30 -13.64 -0.07 8.44
N GLY A 31 -12.62 -0.91 8.21
CA GLY A 31 -12.56 -2.27 8.75
C GLY A 31 -11.36 -2.55 9.64
N ASN A 32 -10.62 -1.52 10.06
CA ASN A 32 -9.43 -1.63 10.90
C ASN A 32 -8.42 -2.65 10.30
N ARG A 33 -8.05 -3.71 11.05
CA ARG A 33 -7.10 -4.74 10.60
C ARG A 33 -7.61 -5.56 9.42
N ILE A 34 -8.88 -5.98 9.46
CA ILE A 34 -9.49 -6.80 8.40
C ILE A 34 -9.71 -5.97 7.13
N GLY A 35 -10.16 -4.72 7.31
CA GLY A 35 -10.36 -3.79 6.20
C GLY A 35 -9.06 -3.42 5.49
N LEU A 36 -7.95 -3.24 6.23
CA LEU A 36 -6.63 -3.05 5.64
C LEU A 36 -6.19 -4.28 4.83
N LEU A 37 -6.39 -5.50 5.35
CA LEU A 37 -6.01 -6.73 4.68
C LEU A 37 -6.80 -6.94 3.37
N ILE A 38 -8.12 -6.71 3.40
CA ILE A 38 -8.96 -6.80 2.19
C ILE A 38 -8.56 -5.75 1.16
N ALA A 39 -8.36 -4.49 1.58
CA ALA A 39 -7.94 -3.43 0.67
C ALA A 39 -6.56 -3.72 0.06
N TYR A 40 -5.63 -4.27 0.85
CA TYR A 40 -4.33 -4.71 0.36
C TYR A 40 -4.43 -5.80 -0.70
N LEU A 41 -5.26 -6.83 -0.48
CA LEU A 41 -5.50 -7.89 -1.47
C LEU A 41 -6.11 -7.35 -2.77
N ILE A 42 -7.08 -6.44 -2.67
CA ILE A 42 -7.69 -5.78 -3.84
C ILE A 42 -6.62 -5.00 -4.62
N VAL A 43 -5.76 -4.24 -3.91
CA VAL A 43 -4.67 -3.48 -4.52
C VAL A 43 -3.66 -4.40 -5.21
N ILE A 44 -3.29 -5.54 -4.61
CA ILE A 44 -2.41 -6.53 -5.25
C ILE A 44 -3.04 -7.05 -6.55
N ILE A 45 -4.29 -7.52 -6.49
CA ILE A 45 -4.99 -8.09 -7.65
C ILE A 45 -5.09 -7.06 -8.77
N TRP A 46 -5.43 -5.82 -8.42
CA TRP A 46 -5.50 -4.72 -9.37
C TRP A 46 -4.14 -4.41 -9.99
N THR A 47 -3.07 -4.37 -9.17
CA THR A 47 -1.70 -4.09 -9.61
C THR A 47 -1.22 -5.15 -10.59
N ILE A 48 -1.49 -6.43 -10.31
CA ILE A 48 -1.16 -7.54 -11.23
C ILE A 48 -1.96 -7.44 -12.53
N SER A 49 -3.20 -6.97 -12.48
CA SER A 49 -4.05 -6.82 -13.66
C SER A 49 -3.70 -5.62 -14.54
N LYS A 50 -3.00 -4.62 -14.00
CA LYS A 50 -2.72 -3.34 -14.69
C LYS A 50 -1.25 -3.09 -14.99
N THR A 51 -0.35 -3.76 -14.29
CA THR A 51 1.08 -3.59 -14.49
C THR A 51 1.65 -4.87 -15.08
N TYR A 52 2.14 -4.78 -16.31
CA TYR A 52 2.92 -5.83 -16.94
C TYR A 52 4.38 -5.36 -16.96
N ASP A 53 5.33 -6.28 -16.84
CA ASP A 53 6.77 -6.06 -16.91
C ASP A 53 7.48 -5.71 -15.57
N GLY A 54 8.78 -5.43 -15.60
CA GLY A 54 9.68 -5.28 -14.43
C GLY A 54 9.27 -4.23 -13.37
N LEU A 55 8.28 -3.39 -13.66
CA LEU A 55 7.68 -2.44 -12.72
C LEU A 55 6.76 -3.12 -11.68
N LEU A 56 6.19 -4.28 -12.00
CA LEU A 56 5.21 -4.97 -11.13
C LEU A 56 5.80 -5.33 -9.77
N ILE A 57 7.00 -5.91 -9.76
CA ILE A 57 7.68 -6.33 -8.52
C ILE A 57 7.94 -5.11 -7.63
N LEU A 58 8.41 -4.00 -8.20
CA LEU A 58 8.66 -2.79 -7.42
C LEU A 58 7.36 -2.21 -6.85
N GLN A 59 6.29 -2.16 -7.63
CA GLN A 59 4.99 -1.66 -7.16
C GLN A 59 4.44 -2.53 -6.03
N LEU A 60 4.57 -3.86 -6.13
CA LEU A 60 4.16 -4.76 -5.05
C LEU A 60 4.98 -4.56 -3.77
N ILE A 61 6.30 -4.36 -3.89
CA ILE A 61 7.16 -4.05 -2.74
C ILE A 61 6.70 -2.74 -2.07
N ILE A 62 6.51 -1.67 -2.85
CA ILE A 62 6.06 -0.36 -2.33
C ILE A 62 4.69 -0.48 -1.65
N GLN A 63 3.72 -1.16 -2.28
CA GLN A 63 2.39 -1.36 -1.69
C GLN A 63 2.43 -2.22 -0.43
N SER A 64 3.31 -3.22 -0.36
CA SER A 64 3.56 -4.03 0.84
C SER A 64 4.12 -3.17 1.97
N THR A 65 5.07 -2.29 1.67
CA THR A 65 5.64 -1.35 2.64
C THR A 65 4.59 -0.40 3.19
N ILE A 66 3.75 0.18 2.32
CA ILE A 66 2.65 1.07 2.74
C ILE A 66 1.67 0.31 3.66
N ALA A 67 1.26 -0.90 3.26
CA ALA A 67 0.38 -1.74 4.08
C ALA A 67 0.99 -2.04 5.45
N TYR A 68 2.28 -2.36 5.50
CA TYR A 68 3.01 -2.61 6.74
C TYR A 68 3.04 -1.38 7.65
N PHE A 69 3.31 -0.18 7.11
CA PHE A 69 3.29 1.05 7.89
C PHE A 69 1.91 1.34 8.48
N PHE A 70 0.84 1.11 7.73
CA PHE A 70 -0.52 1.23 8.23
C PHE A 70 -0.86 0.19 9.31
N TYR A 71 -0.42 -1.05 9.13
CA TYR A 71 -0.57 -2.10 10.12
C TYR A 71 0.17 -1.78 11.43
N LYS A 72 1.42 -1.30 11.31
CA LYS A 72 2.22 -0.88 12.47
C LYS A 72 1.57 0.30 13.20
N SER A 73 1.11 1.31 12.46
CA SER A 73 0.40 2.47 13.03
C SER A 73 -0.86 2.07 13.80
N LEU A 74 -1.61 1.08 13.31
CA LEU A 74 -2.73 0.51 14.06
C LEU A 74 -2.31 -0.20 15.34
N TYR A 75 -1.25 -0.99 15.25
CA TYR A 75 -0.77 -1.77 16.39
C TYR A 75 -0.34 -0.85 17.53
N ASP A 76 0.44 0.19 17.22
CA ASP A 76 0.88 1.19 18.18
C ASP A 76 -0.30 1.96 18.80
N LYS A 77 -1.32 2.29 17.98
CA LYS A 77 -2.55 2.91 18.48
C LYS A 77 -3.30 2.00 19.46
N SER A 78 -3.49 0.72 19.13
CA SER A 78 -4.15 -0.23 20.04
C SER A 78 -3.42 -0.40 21.38
N ASN A 79 -2.08 -0.33 21.38
CA ASN A 79 -1.28 -0.41 22.60
C ASN A 79 -1.31 0.88 23.46
N THR A 80 -1.70 2.00 22.87
CA THR A 80 -1.81 3.29 23.59
C THR A 80 -3.17 3.43 24.26
N ASP A 81 -4.23 2.91 23.62
CA ASP A 81 -5.57 2.87 24.20
C ASP A 81 -5.62 1.92 25.42
N ASP A 82 -4.90 0.80 25.39
CA ASP A 82 -4.83 -0.18 26.50
C ASP A 82 -4.07 0.34 27.74
N LYS A 83 -3.22 1.37 27.60
CA LYS A 83 -2.44 1.95 28.70
C LYS A 83 -3.12 3.13 29.40
N ASN A 84 -4.25 3.59 28.87
CA ASN A 84 -5.04 4.70 29.44
C ASN A 84 -6.31 4.22 30.15
N ILE A 85 -6.41 2.92 30.47
CA ILE A 85 -7.48 2.31 31.27
C ILE A 85 -6.93 1.89 32.62
#